data_AF-E8U7P8-F1
#
_entry.id   AF-E8U7P8-F1
#
_cell.length_a   1.000
_cell.length_b   1.000
_cell.length_c   1.000
_cell.angle_alpha   90.00
_cell.angle_beta   90.00
_cell.angle_gamma   90.00
#
_symmetry.space_group_name_H-M   'P 1'
#
loop_
_entity.id
_entity.type
_entity.pdbx_description
1 polymer ?
#
loop_
_entity_poly.entity_id
_entity_poly.type
_entity_poly.pdbx_seq_one_letter_code
_entity_poly.pdbx_strand_id
1 'polypeptide(L)' 'MTTASHALSVRWVPGTMNEVQFMLGQALHRIHLSALHRTFGARSSDRLYLQGHMTVQVSSSELRTLLR' A
#
# COMPACT_ATOMS: atom_id res chain seq x y z
N MET A 1 -5.17 -3.64 -24.33
CA MET A 1 -4.34 -4.07 -23.17
C MET A 1 -5.15 -3.85 -21.91
N THR A 2 -5.67 -4.90 -21.30
CA THR A 2 -6.43 -4.84 -20.04
C THR A 2 -5.44 -4.72 -18.88
N THR A 3 -5.30 -3.53 -18.32
CA THR A 3 -4.54 -3.30 -17.08
C THR A 3 -5.28 -3.98 -15.93
N ALA A 4 -4.76 -5.11 -15.44
CA ALA A 4 -5.29 -5.75 -14.24
C ALA A 4 -5.10 -4.80 -13.05
N SER A 5 -6.24 -4.30 -12.54
CA SER A 5 -6.31 -3.48 -11.32
C SER A 5 -6.60 -4.39 -10.13
N HIS A 6 -5.79 -4.27 -9.09
CA HIS A 6 -5.95 -5.02 -7.84
C HIS A 6 -6.36 -4.06 -6.74
N ALA A 7 -7.35 -4.43 -5.94
CA ALA A 7 -7.69 -3.69 -4.73
C ALA A 7 -6.78 -4.15 -3.59
N LEU A 8 -5.94 -3.27 -3.07
CA LEU A 8 -5.11 -3.54 -1.89
C LEU A 8 -5.65 -2.80 -0.68
N SER A 9 -5.94 -3.55 0.38
CA SER A 9 -6.19 -2.99 1.71
C SER A 9 -4.85 -2.82 2.43
N VAL A 10 -4.42 -1.58 2.60
CA VAL A 10 -3.20 -1.18 3.29
C VAL A 10 -3.54 -0.74 4.71
N ARG A 11 -2.75 -1.16 5.70
CA ARG A 11 -2.90 -0.76 7.10
C ARG A 11 -1.54 -0.51 7.74
N TRP A 12 -1.53 0.23 8.84
CA TRP A 12 -0.32 0.41 9.65
C TRP A 12 0.18 -0.91 10.25
N VAL A 13 1.51 -1.09 10.32
CA VAL A 13 2.11 -2.14 11.14
C VAL A 13 2.17 -1.63 12.59
N PRO A 14 1.50 -2.29 13.56
CA PRO A 14 1.51 -1.85 14.95
C PRO A 14 2.94 -1.77 15.51
N GLY A 15 3.21 -0.71 16.27
CA GLY A 15 4.53 -0.47 16.88
C GLY A 15 5.56 0.14 15.94
N THR A 16 5.20 0.47 14.70
CA THR A 16 6.07 1.16 13.74
C THR A 16 5.51 2.52 13.37
N MET A 17 6.41 3.45 13.00
CA MET A 17 6.05 4.79 12.49
C MET A 17 6.30 4.96 10.98
N ASN A 18 6.86 3.92 10.34
CA ASN A 18 7.30 3.98 8.95
C ASN A 18 6.98 2.72 8.13
N GLU A 19 6.28 1.71 8.66
CA GLU A 19 5.88 0.51 7.92
C GLU A 19 4.36 0.36 7.77
N VAL A 20 3.95 0.02 6.56
CA VAL A 20 2.57 -0.35 6.26
C VAL A 20 2.53 -1.75 5.70
N GLN A 21 1.41 -2.44 5.87
CA GLN A 21 1.21 -3.79 5.40
C GLN A 21 -0.08 -3.94 4.61
N PHE A 22 -0.05 -4.83 3.63
CA PHE A 22 -1.22 -5.20 2.84
C PHE A 22 -1.20 -6.70 2.54
N MET A 23 -2.36 -7.26 2.25
CA MET A 23 -2.46 -8.64 1.77
C MET A 23 -2.57 -8.66 0.25
N LEU A 24 -1.83 -9.57 -0.38
CA LEU A 24 -1.95 -9.90 -1.80
C LEU A 24 -2.18 -11.41 -1.90
N GLY A 25 -3.37 -11.82 -2.31
CA GLY A 25 -3.78 -13.22 -2.20
C GLY A 25 -3.76 -13.67 -0.74
N GLN A 26 -2.95 -14.67 -0.41
CA GLN A 26 -2.75 -15.15 0.97
C GLN A 26 -1.44 -14.68 1.61
N ALA A 27 -0.64 -13.88 0.90
CA ALA A 27 0.63 -13.37 1.41
C ALA A 27 0.45 -12.01 2.08
N LEU A 28 1.05 -11.85 3.26
CA LEU A 28 1.16 -10.56 3.94
C LEU A 28 2.47 -9.88 3.52
N HIS A 29 2.36 -8.71 2.92
CA HIS A 29 3.50 -7.88 2.55
C HIS A 29 3.62 -6.69 3.49
N ARG A 30 4.86 -6.35 3.86
CA ARG A 30 5.20 -5.14 4.60
C ARG A 30 6.11 -4.29 3.73
N ILE A 31 5.83 -3.00 3.68
CA ILE A 31 6.59 -2.04 2.90
C ILE A 31 6.83 -0.78 3.72
N HIS A 32 7.89 -0.06 3.39
CA HIS A 32 8.15 1.24 3.98
C HIS A 32 7.11 2.26 3.47
N LEU A 33 6.65 3.15 4.35
CA LEU A 33 5.69 4.21 4.04
C LEU A 33 6.17 5.11 2.89
N SER A 34 7.49 5.31 2.77
CA SER A 34 8.06 6.06 1.64
C SER A 34 7.86 5.38 0.28
N ALA A 35 7.74 4.04 0.21
CA ALA A 35 7.39 3.35 -1.03
C ALA A 35 5.93 3.61 -1.43
N LEU A 36 5.04 3.63 -0.43
CA LEU A 36 3.65 4.03 -0.60
C LEU A 36 3.55 5.48 -1.12
N HIS A 37 4.29 6.40 -0.51
CA HIS A 37 4.32 7.82 -0.91
C HIS A 37 4.83 8.04 -2.33
N ARG A 38 5.87 7.31 -2.73
CA ARG A 38 6.41 7.40 -4.09
C ARG A 38 5.40 6.93 -5.15
N THR A 39 4.53 5.99 -4.78
CA THR A 39 3.56 5.39 -5.72
C THR A 39 2.25 6.16 -5.75
N PHE A 40 1.72 6.59 -4.60
CA PHE A 40 0.38 7.19 -4.49
C PHE A 40 0.37 8.65 -4.03
N GLY A 41 1.55 9.22 -3.77
CA GLY A 41 1.70 10.56 -3.20
C GLY A 41 1.46 10.63 -1.69
N ALA A 42 1.78 11.78 -1.10
CA ALA A 42 1.70 12.01 0.35
C ALA A 42 0.28 11.92 0.93
N ARG A 43 -0.77 12.14 0.13
CA ARG A 43 -2.16 12.04 0.62
C ARG A 43 -2.54 10.63 1.10
N SER A 44 -1.78 9.62 0.70
CA SER A 44 -1.97 8.25 1.16
C SER A 44 -1.64 8.06 2.64
N SER A 45 -0.61 8.73 3.18
CA SER A 45 -0.34 8.69 4.63
C SER A 45 -1.43 9.33 5.44
N ASP A 46 -1.97 10.46 4.98
CA ASP A 46 -2.96 11.21 5.77
C ASP A 46 -4.21 10.37 5.99
N ARG A 47 -4.67 9.67 4.95
CA ARG A 47 -5.78 8.71 5.07
C ARG A 47 -5.44 7.55 5.98
N LEU A 48 -4.26 6.95 5.81
CA LEU A 48 -3.79 5.85 6.68
C LEU A 48 -3.68 6.27 8.15
N TYR A 49 -3.24 7.50 8.41
CA TYR A 49 -3.11 8.06 9.75
C TYR A 49 -4.49 8.33 10.37
N LEU A 50 -5.41 8.93 9.61
CA LEU A 50 -6.75 9.28 10.09
C LEU A 50 -7.67 8.06 10.25
N GLN A 51 -7.56 7.07 9.38
CA GLN A 51 -8.51 5.94 9.31
C GLN A 51 -7.90 4.61 9.81
N GLY A 52 -6.58 4.55 10.04
CA GLY A 52 -5.84 3.34 10.40
C GLY A 52 -5.69 2.31 9.27
N HIS A 53 -6.45 2.47 8.17
CA HIS A 53 -6.43 1.64 6.99
C HIS A 53 -6.84 2.46 5.75
N MET A 54 -6.43 2.02 4.57
CA MET A 54 -6.93 2.55 3.31
C MET A 54 -7.03 1.43 2.26
N THR A 55 -7.95 1.57 1.31
CA THR A 55 -7.99 0.72 0.12
C THR A 55 -7.50 1.51 -1.09
N VAL A 56 -6.55 0.96 -1.83
CA VAL A 56 -6.06 1.54 -3.08
C VAL A 56 -6.19 0.56 -4.24
N GLN A 57 -6.52 1.10 -5.40
CA GLN A 57 -6.46 0.36 -6.66
C GLN A 57 -5.03 0.46 -7.18
N VAL A 58 -4.43 -0.68 -7.51
CA VAL A 58 -3.07 -0.74 -8.05
C VAL A 58 -3.04 -1.50 -9.36
N SER A 59 -2.38 -0.91 -10.33
CA SER A 59 -1.96 -1.59 -11.55
C SER A 59 -0.88 -2.64 -11.25
N SER A 60 -0.72 -3.58 -12.17
CA SER A 60 0.34 -4.60 -12.08
C SER A 60 1.76 -4.01 -12.11
N SER A 61 1.95 -2.79 -12.64
CA SER A 61 3.22 -2.07 -12.59
C SER A 61 3.47 -1.45 -11.22
N GLU A 62 2.47 -0.80 -10.62
CA GLU A 62 2.58 -0.21 -9.28
C GLU A 62 2.80 -1.30 -8.22
N LEU A 63 2.13 -2.44 -8.36
CA LEU A 63 2.34 -3.58 -7.48
C LEU A 63 3.79 -4.08 -7.52
N ARG A 64 4.41 -4.15 -8.70
CA ARG A 64 5.83 -4.51 -8.83
C ARG A 64 6.76 -3.49 -8.18
N THR A 65 6.42 -2.20 -8.24
CA THR A 65 7.18 -1.14 -7.55
C THR A 65 7.08 -1.26 -6.03
N LEU A 66 5.92 -1.65 -5.49
CA LEU A 66 5.74 -1.83 -4.05
C LEU A 66 6.45 -3.07 -3.50
N LEU A 67 6.60 -4.12 -4.32
CA LEU A 67 7.20 -5.39 -3.92
C LEU A 67 8.73 -5.46 -4.11
N ARG A 68 9.36 -4.38 -4.59
CA ARG A 68 10.80 -4.30 -4.86
C ARG A 68 11.53 -3.55 -3.78
#